data_AF-A2FGJ4-F1
#
_entry.id   AF-A2FGJ4-F1
#
_cell.length_a   1.000
_cell.length_b   1.000
_cell.length_c   1.000
_cell.angle_alpha   90.00
_cell.angle_beta   90.00
_cell.angle_gamma   90.00
#
_symmetry.space_group_name_H-M   'P 1'
#
loop_
_entity.id
_entity.type
_entity.pdbx_description
1 polymer ?
#
loop_
_entity_poly.entity_id
_entity_poly.type
_entity_poly.pdbx_seq_one_letter_code
_entity_poly.pdbx_strand_id
1 'polypeptide(L)'
;MTIFCDVHPPHLVSLASYTTDDNFKLLVNNREFFMPTAFAISFSNKILQTYLTDKAIKAYVTSFKIKEDKTYKMIGDLIKNGGLNNSYDMKCITEFFDFIDSMECHGILNLFKEKFDAQNLDFHVQYFKYCFMADHESSTKIIAENFCRIPEEKLLNSCYAAGAKATNMVLKHKSLFVKWENNLVEFITKIISKDASFVILLENVIWEYVSEPFKSRLAAVMDKVAPEMNNEAAASIWHSMKPLLSFDLQINKRYPRKCMITQNILAQRDLEMANGSSETEIHFDCFGCIPFCYKIRQHDEYASENQYMTG
;
A
#
# COMPACT_ATOMS: atom_id res chain seq x y z
N MET A 1 15.78 1.77 15.79
CA MET A 1 14.54 2.54 15.99
C MET A 1 13.51 1.61 16.62
N THR A 2 12.91 2.01 17.72
CA THR A 2 11.82 1.30 18.39
C THR A 2 10.52 2.06 18.19
N ILE A 3 9.41 1.35 18.07
CA ILE A 3 8.09 1.89 17.85
C ILE A 3 7.21 1.44 19.01
N PHE A 4 6.53 2.38 19.66
CA PHE A 4 5.60 2.07 20.74
C PHE A 4 4.28 1.56 20.16
N CYS A 5 3.84 0.38 20.59
CA CYS A 5 2.59 -0.24 20.20
C CYS A 5 1.62 -0.18 21.38
N ASP A 6 0.57 0.62 21.25
CA ASP A 6 -0.56 0.70 22.20
C ASP A 6 -1.85 0.27 21.50
N VAL A 7 -2.08 -1.04 21.44
CA VAL A 7 -3.18 -1.66 20.69
C VAL A 7 -4.05 -2.46 21.66
N HIS A 8 -5.28 -1.98 21.92
CA HIS A 8 -6.21 -2.59 22.86
C HIS A 8 -7.62 -2.72 22.29
N PRO A 9 -7.87 -3.72 21.43
CA PRO A 9 -9.19 -3.95 20.84
C PRO A 9 -10.13 -4.49 21.93
N PRO A 10 -11.21 -3.78 22.30
CA PRO A 10 -12.03 -4.15 23.45
C PRO A 10 -12.60 -5.58 23.39
N HIS A 11 -12.94 -6.05 22.19
CA HIS A 11 -13.44 -7.40 21.98
C HIS A 11 -12.36 -8.48 22.22
N LEU A 12 -11.12 -8.25 21.77
CA LEU A 12 -10.01 -9.18 22.00
C LEU A 12 -9.61 -9.19 23.48
N VAL A 13 -9.56 -8.03 24.13
CA VAL A 13 -9.29 -7.93 25.57
C VAL A 13 -10.33 -8.71 26.37
N SER A 14 -11.62 -8.53 26.04
CA SER A 14 -12.71 -9.27 26.68
C SER A 14 -12.54 -10.78 26.53
N LEU A 15 -12.33 -11.25 25.30
CA LEU A 15 -12.14 -12.68 25.01
C LEU A 15 -10.88 -13.27 25.66
N ALA A 16 -9.78 -12.51 25.72
CA ALA A 16 -8.53 -12.95 26.36
C ALA A 16 -8.69 -13.04 27.90
N SER A 17 -9.48 -12.15 28.49
CA SER A 17 -9.78 -12.14 29.93
C SER A 17 -10.83 -13.17 30.36
N TYR A 18 -11.49 -13.81 29.39
CA TYR A 18 -12.55 -14.78 29.66
C TYR A 18 -11.97 -16.05 30.31
N THR A 19 -12.33 -16.29 31.56
CA THR A 19 -11.88 -17.47 32.31
C THR A 19 -12.77 -18.66 31.96
N THR A 20 -12.17 -19.71 31.40
CA THR A 20 -12.86 -20.95 31.02
C THR A 20 -11.90 -22.14 31.14
N ASP A 21 -12.44 -23.33 31.40
CA ASP A 21 -11.69 -24.58 31.35
C ASP A 21 -11.37 -25.00 29.90
N ASP A 22 -12.08 -24.43 28.92
CA ASP A 22 -11.88 -24.68 27.51
C ASP A 22 -10.72 -23.86 26.93
N ASN A 23 -9.52 -24.45 27.00
CA ASN A 23 -8.28 -23.87 26.53
C ASN A 23 -7.81 -24.46 25.19
N PHE A 24 -7.14 -23.61 24.42
CA PHE A 24 -6.53 -23.91 23.14
C PHE A 24 -5.03 -23.65 23.19
N LYS A 25 -4.26 -24.55 22.59
CA LYS A 25 -2.79 -24.46 22.50
C LYS A 25 -2.36 -24.09 21.09
N LEU A 26 -1.77 -22.93 20.93
CA LEU A 26 -1.05 -22.55 19.70
C LEU A 26 0.43 -22.85 19.87
N LEU A 27 0.99 -23.71 19.01
CA LEU A 27 2.42 -24.02 18.97
C LEU A 27 3.06 -23.30 17.77
N VAL A 28 3.95 -22.34 18.04
CA VAL A 28 4.70 -21.60 17.01
C VAL A 28 6.18 -21.90 17.16
N ASN A 29 6.80 -22.58 16.20
CA ASN A 29 8.23 -22.96 16.25
C ASN A 29 8.63 -23.60 17.59
N ASN A 30 7.80 -24.50 18.10
CA ASN A 30 7.95 -25.17 19.40
C ASN A 30 7.75 -24.29 20.64
N ARG A 31 7.33 -23.03 20.51
CA ARG A 31 6.87 -22.20 21.64
C ARG A 31 5.36 -22.32 21.81
N GLU A 32 4.93 -22.52 23.05
CA GLU A 32 3.54 -22.75 23.41
C GLU A 32 2.86 -21.46 23.88
N PHE A 33 1.68 -21.21 23.33
CA PHE A 33 0.79 -20.15 23.76
C PHE A 33 -0.57 -20.74 24.09
N PHE A 34 -1.06 -20.47 25.29
CA PHE A 34 -2.36 -20.94 25.78
C PHE A 34 -3.34 -19.78 25.79
N MET A 35 -4.55 -20.03 25.31
CA MET A 35 -5.62 -19.05 25.25
C MET A 35 -6.99 -19.72 25.32
N PRO A 36 -8.06 -19.00 25.71
CA PRO A 36 -9.43 -19.52 25.61
C PRO A 36 -9.75 -19.95 24.18
N THR A 37 -10.44 -21.08 23.99
CA THR A 37 -10.80 -21.59 22.65
C THR A 37 -11.62 -20.57 21.85
N ALA A 38 -12.53 -19.85 22.51
CA ALA A 38 -13.30 -18.78 21.90
C ALA A 38 -12.40 -17.64 21.37
N PHE A 39 -11.35 -17.27 22.12
CA PHE A 39 -10.36 -16.31 21.65
C PHE A 39 -9.61 -16.85 20.45
N ALA A 40 -9.12 -18.09 20.49
CA ALA A 40 -8.37 -18.70 19.37
C ALA A 40 -9.16 -18.70 18.06
N ILE A 41 -10.45 -19.07 18.12
CA ILE A 41 -11.36 -19.09 16.97
C ILE A 41 -11.61 -17.67 16.44
N SER A 42 -11.80 -16.69 17.32
CA SER A 42 -12.00 -15.30 16.92
C SER A 42 -10.73 -14.64 16.40
N PHE A 43 -9.57 -15.08 16.88
CA PHE A 43 -8.27 -14.48 16.61
C PHE A 43 -7.79 -14.79 15.18
N SER A 44 -7.94 -16.04 14.72
CA SER A 44 -7.36 -16.52 13.47
C SER A 44 -8.39 -17.22 12.60
N ASN A 45 -8.50 -16.79 11.34
CA ASN A 45 -9.35 -17.48 10.38
C ASN A 45 -8.87 -18.92 10.13
N LYS A 46 -7.55 -19.18 10.16
CA LYS A 46 -7.03 -20.57 10.06
C LYS A 46 -7.51 -21.47 11.20
N ILE A 47 -7.48 -20.96 12.43
CA ILE A 47 -7.98 -21.71 13.59
C ILE A 47 -9.49 -21.91 13.46
N LEU A 48 -10.25 -20.87 13.08
CA LEU A 48 -11.69 -20.96 12.81
C LEU A 48 -11.99 -22.05 11.77
N GLN A 49 -11.37 -22.00 10.60
CA GLN A 49 -11.62 -22.98 9.52
C GLN A 49 -11.31 -24.40 10.00
N THR A 50 -10.21 -24.59 10.72
CA THR A 50 -9.87 -25.89 11.28
C THR A 50 -10.92 -26.36 12.29
N TYR A 51 -11.36 -25.46 13.18
CA TYR A 51 -12.43 -25.74 14.15
C TYR A 51 -13.81 -25.99 13.50
N LEU A 52 -14.07 -25.41 12.32
CA LEU A 52 -15.28 -25.71 11.56
C LEU A 52 -15.28 -27.16 11.04
N THR A 53 -14.11 -27.71 10.72
CA THR A 53 -13.96 -29.10 10.26
C THR A 53 -13.82 -30.11 11.39
N ASP A 54 -13.15 -29.75 12.49
CA ASP A 54 -12.97 -30.58 13.67
C ASP A 54 -13.29 -29.75 14.93
N LYS A 55 -14.47 -30.00 15.52
CA LYS A 55 -14.92 -29.30 16.74
C LYS A 55 -14.15 -29.72 17.99
N ALA A 56 -13.42 -30.82 17.94
CA ALA A 56 -12.64 -31.33 19.07
C ALA A 56 -11.21 -30.79 19.09
N ILE A 57 -10.79 -30.01 18.09
CA ILE A 57 -9.43 -29.47 18.02
C ILE A 57 -9.12 -28.58 19.23
N LYS A 58 -8.04 -28.93 19.94
CA LYS A 58 -7.52 -28.17 21.10
C LYS A 58 -6.14 -27.58 20.86
N ALA A 59 -5.52 -27.86 19.71
CA ALA A 59 -4.21 -27.33 19.40
C ALA A 59 -4.04 -27.04 17.91
N TYR A 60 -3.27 -26.00 17.60
CA TYR A 60 -2.83 -25.69 16.25
C TYR A 60 -1.31 -25.57 16.24
N VAL A 61 -0.66 -26.24 15.29
CA VAL A 61 0.80 -26.23 15.15
C VAL A 61 1.17 -25.52 13.87
N THR A 62 2.09 -24.56 13.98
CA THR A 62 2.58 -23.80 12.84
C THR A 62 4.06 -23.45 13.02
N SER A 63 4.72 -23.18 11.89
CA SER A 63 6.11 -22.77 11.86
C SER A 63 6.29 -21.53 10.99
N PHE A 64 7.04 -20.57 11.50
CA PHE A 64 7.33 -19.30 10.83
C PHE A 64 8.82 -18.98 10.90
N LYS A 65 9.30 -18.07 10.06
CA LYS A 65 10.70 -17.62 10.11
C LYS A 65 10.89 -16.50 11.14
N ILE A 66 10.58 -16.78 12.41
CA ILE A 66 10.77 -15.84 13.52
C ILE A 66 12.16 -16.03 14.11
N LYS A 67 12.98 -14.97 14.07
CA LYS A 67 14.35 -14.97 14.60
C LYS A 67 14.45 -14.24 15.92
N GLU A 68 13.63 -13.21 16.13
CA GLU A 68 13.72 -12.37 17.31
C GLU A 68 12.86 -12.93 18.46
N ASP A 69 13.48 -13.17 19.61
CA ASP A 69 12.77 -13.65 20.81
C ASP A 69 11.68 -12.67 21.28
N LYS A 70 11.90 -11.37 21.01
CA LYS A 70 10.92 -10.31 21.26
C LYS A 70 9.65 -10.49 20.43
N THR A 71 9.72 -11.07 19.23
CA THR A 71 8.54 -11.35 18.41
C THR A 71 7.63 -12.37 19.10
N TYR A 72 8.19 -13.43 19.68
CA TYR A 72 7.40 -14.38 20.47
C TYR A 72 6.79 -13.73 21.71
N LYS A 73 7.52 -12.82 22.36
CA LYS A 73 6.97 -12.04 23.48
C LYS A 73 5.79 -11.18 23.02
N MET A 74 5.90 -10.52 21.86
CA MET A 74 4.81 -9.74 21.27
C MET A 74 3.58 -10.60 20.97
N ILE A 75 3.76 -11.79 20.40
CA ILE A 75 2.69 -12.77 20.19
C ILE A 75 2.03 -13.16 21.53
N GLY A 76 2.86 -13.47 22.53
CA GLY A 76 2.38 -13.85 23.86
C GLY A 76 1.61 -12.74 24.57
N ASP A 77 2.11 -11.49 24.50
CA ASP A 77 1.46 -10.32 25.09
C ASP A 77 0.08 -10.09 24.44
N LEU A 78 -0.01 -10.18 23.11
CA LEU A 78 -1.27 -10.05 22.38
C LEU A 78 -2.26 -11.14 22.76
N ILE A 79 -1.82 -12.39 22.82
CA ILE A 79 -2.68 -13.53 23.18
C ILE A 79 -3.16 -13.42 24.63
N LYS A 80 -2.25 -13.11 25.56
CA LYS A 80 -2.54 -13.08 26.99
C LYS A 80 -3.43 -11.91 27.38
N ASN A 81 -3.18 -10.74 26.80
CA ASN A 81 -3.84 -9.50 27.20
C ASN A 81 -4.93 -9.06 26.21
N GLY A 82 -5.06 -9.76 25.08
CA GLY A 82 -5.88 -9.31 23.96
C GLY A 82 -5.36 -8.02 23.32
N GLY A 83 -4.11 -7.61 23.60
CA GLY A 83 -3.55 -6.33 23.16
C GLY A 83 -2.05 -6.18 23.43
N LEU A 84 -1.48 -5.07 22.99
CA LEU A 84 -0.05 -4.75 23.10
C LEU A 84 0.12 -3.38 23.74
N ASN A 85 1.07 -3.26 24.66
CA ASN A 85 1.42 -2.00 25.32
C ASN A 85 2.93 -1.94 25.61
N ASN A 86 3.73 -2.02 24.55
CA ASN A 86 5.20 -2.15 24.64
C ASN A 86 5.87 -1.55 23.40
N SER A 87 7.16 -1.22 23.52
CA SER A 87 7.98 -0.79 22.39
C SER A 87 8.69 -1.96 21.71
N TYR A 88 8.60 -2.02 20.39
CA TYR A 88 9.20 -3.06 19.55
C TYR A 88 10.03 -2.43 18.43
N ASP A 89 11.13 -3.08 18.05
CA ASP A 89 11.87 -2.65 16.87
C ASP A 89 11.19 -3.11 15.58
N MET A 90 11.61 -2.53 14.45
CA MET A 90 10.99 -2.81 13.15
C MET A 90 11.17 -4.27 12.69
N LYS A 91 12.22 -4.97 13.14
CA LYS A 91 12.41 -6.39 12.81
C LYS A 91 11.34 -7.22 13.50
N CYS A 92 11.16 -7.01 14.80
CA CYS A 92 10.12 -7.64 15.59
C CYS A 92 8.73 -7.39 15.00
N ILE A 93 8.43 -6.14 14.61
CA ILE A 93 7.15 -5.79 13.98
C ILE A 93 6.96 -6.48 12.63
N THR A 94 8.03 -6.59 11.83
CA THR A 94 7.97 -7.26 10.52
C THR A 94 7.66 -8.74 10.68
N GLU A 95 8.41 -9.45 11.53
CA GLU A 95 8.18 -10.88 11.80
C GLU A 95 6.80 -11.12 12.43
N PHE A 96 6.33 -10.17 13.25
CA PHE A 96 5.00 -10.21 13.83
C PHE A 96 3.90 -10.02 12.77
N PHE A 97 4.08 -9.10 11.82
CA PHE A 97 3.13 -8.95 10.70
C PHE A 97 3.11 -10.18 9.79
N ASP A 98 4.28 -10.78 9.49
CA ASP A 98 4.35 -12.04 8.77
C ASP A 98 3.55 -13.15 9.49
N PHE A 99 3.66 -13.22 10.83
CA PHE A 99 2.87 -14.13 11.66
C PHE A 99 1.36 -13.85 11.54
N ILE A 100 0.95 -12.59 11.69
CA ILE A 100 -0.46 -12.19 11.64
C ILE A 100 -1.08 -12.47 10.27
N ASP A 101 -0.37 -12.12 9.20
CA ASP A 101 -0.81 -12.39 7.83
C ASP A 101 -0.92 -13.90 7.56
N SER A 102 0.09 -14.66 7.97
CA SER A 102 0.09 -16.11 7.79
C SER A 102 -0.96 -16.84 8.63
N MET A 103 -1.38 -16.27 9.76
CA MET A 103 -2.48 -16.78 10.58
C MET A 103 -3.85 -16.25 10.14
N GLU A 104 -3.89 -15.44 9.07
CA GLU A 104 -5.10 -14.79 8.54
C GLU A 104 -5.83 -13.97 9.62
N CYS A 105 -5.05 -13.27 10.44
CA CYS A 105 -5.50 -12.43 11.54
C CYS A 105 -5.65 -10.96 11.10
N HIS A 106 -6.15 -10.70 9.88
CA HIS A 106 -6.08 -9.37 9.25
C HIS A 106 -6.73 -8.23 10.06
N GLY A 107 -7.75 -8.54 10.88
CA GLY A 107 -8.36 -7.55 11.77
C GLY A 107 -7.36 -6.91 12.75
N ILE A 108 -6.29 -7.62 13.09
CA ILE A 108 -5.23 -7.17 13.99
C ILE A 108 -4.29 -6.18 13.30
N LEU A 109 -3.98 -6.38 12.02
CA LEU A 109 -3.16 -5.43 11.25
C LEU A 109 -3.78 -4.03 11.25
N ASN A 110 -5.11 -3.95 11.13
CA ASN A 110 -5.82 -2.67 11.08
C ASN A 110 -5.67 -1.86 12.35
N LEU A 111 -5.52 -2.53 13.50
CA LEU A 111 -5.43 -1.87 14.80
C LEU A 111 -4.06 -1.22 15.00
N PHE A 112 -3.05 -1.67 14.26
CA PHE A 112 -1.74 -1.04 14.23
C PHE A 112 -1.74 0.27 13.44
N LYS A 113 -2.60 0.43 12.43
CA LYS A 113 -2.69 1.64 11.61
C LYS A 113 -2.87 2.91 12.44
N GLU A 114 -3.78 2.88 13.41
CA GLU A 114 -4.17 4.07 14.18
C GLU A 114 -3.14 4.49 15.24
N LYS A 115 -2.23 3.57 15.59
CA LYS A 115 -1.38 3.68 16.77
C LYS A 115 0.09 3.87 16.44
N PHE A 116 0.44 3.71 15.16
CA PHE A 116 1.77 4.01 14.70
C PHE A 116 1.90 5.45 14.22
N ASP A 117 3.01 6.07 14.59
CA ASP A 117 3.36 7.43 14.20
C ASP A 117 3.28 7.56 12.67
N ALA A 118 2.33 8.38 12.21
CA ALA A 118 2.04 8.63 10.81
C ALA A 118 3.25 9.19 10.03
N GLN A 119 4.35 9.50 10.70
CA GLN A 119 5.57 10.01 10.08
C GLN A 119 6.63 8.93 9.81
N ASN A 120 6.47 7.70 10.31
CA ASN A 120 7.48 6.66 10.10
C ASN A 120 7.33 5.99 8.72
N LEU A 121 8.01 6.54 7.72
CA LEU A 121 8.03 6.01 6.36
C LEU A 121 8.42 4.53 6.30
N ASP A 122 9.40 4.10 7.10
CA ASP A 122 9.86 2.72 7.10
C ASP A 122 8.79 1.75 7.56
N PHE A 123 7.96 2.17 8.53
CA PHE A 123 6.81 1.42 8.98
C PHE A 123 5.75 1.33 7.86
N HIS A 124 5.37 2.45 7.25
CA HIS A 124 4.34 2.46 6.20
C HIS A 124 4.72 1.58 5.01
N VAL A 125 5.99 1.58 4.61
CA VAL A 125 6.47 0.72 3.51
C VAL A 125 6.38 -0.77 3.88
N GLN A 126 6.64 -1.14 5.14
CA GLN A 126 6.50 -2.54 5.58
C GLN A 126 5.03 -2.92 5.74
N TYR A 127 4.22 -2.06 6.37
CA TYR A 127 2.79 -2.27 6.55
C TYR A 127 2.07 -2.43 5.21
N PHE A 128 2.47 -1.67 4.19
CA PHE A 128 1.87 -1.71 2.86
C PHE A 128 1.88 -3.10 2.21
N LYS A 129 2.86 -3.95 2.52
CA LYS A 129 2.92 -5.34 2.05
C LYS A 129 1.66 -6.13 2.39
N TYR A 130 1.05 -5.82 3.53
CA TYR A 130 -0.09 -6.55 4.08
C TYR A 130 -1.42 -5.84 3.82
N CYS A 131 -1.41 -4.74 3.06
CA CYS A 131 -2.57 -3.90 2.81
C CYS A 131 -3.54 -4.50 1.77
N PHE A 132 -3.71 -5.82 1.64
CA PHE A 132 -4.63 -6.38 0.65
C PHE A 132 -6.12 -6.14 1.00
N MET A 133 -6.46 -5.83 2.26
CA MET A 133 -7.86 -5.88 2.75
C MET A 133 -8.35 -4.73 3.65
N ALA A 134 -7.61 -3.63 3.82
CA ALA A 134 -8.02 -2.58 4.77
C ALA A 134 -7.68 -1.16 4.34
N ASP A 135 -8.59 -0.24 4.69
CA ASP A 135 -8.60 1.19 4.37
C ASP A 135 -7.19 1.80 4.20
N HIS A 136 -6.85 1.99 2.92
CA HIS A 136 -5.49 2.11 2.40
C HIS A 136 -4.98 3.55 2.40
N GLU A 137 -5.84 4.54 2.69
CA GLU A 137 -5.58 5.93 2.29
C GLU A 137 -4.31 6.50 2.92
N SER A 138 -4.11 6.31 4.23
CA SER A 138 -2.94 6.83 4.95
C SER A 138 -1.59 6.29 4.43
N SER A 139 -1.43 4.97 4.34
CA SER A 139 -0.18 4.36 3.87
C SER A 139 0.04 4.60 2.37
N THR A 140 -1.03 4.58 1.57
CA THR A 140 -0.99 4.92 0.15
C THR A 140 -0.48 6.34 -0.05
N LYS A 141 -1.05 7.31 0.69
CA LYS A 141 -0.65 8.72 0.67
C LYS A 141 0.82 8.88 1.06
N ILE A 142 1.26 8.28 2.17
CA ILE A 142 2.63 8.44 2.67
C ILE A 142 3.65 7.84 1.71
N ILE A 143 3.36 6.68 1.14
CA ILE A 143 4.21 6.05 0.13
C ILE A 143 4.23 6.90 -1.14
N ALA A 144 3.08 7.41 -1.59
CA ALA A 144 2.98 8.27 -2.75
C ALA A 144 3.81 9.55 -2.56
N GLU A 145 3.68 10.24 -1.43
CA GLU A 145 4.41 11.47 -1.09
C GLU A 145 5.93 11.28 -1.00
N ASN A 146 6.36 10.06 -0.65
CA ASN A 146 7.77 9.73 -0.47
C ASN A 146 8.30 8.73 -1.50
N PHE A 147 7.59 8.53 -2.63
CA PHE A 147 7.87 7.47 -3.58
C PHE A 147 9.34 7.46 -4.04
N CYS A 148 9.89 8.63 -4.39
CA CYS A 148 11.30 8.78 -4.79
C CYS A 148 12.32 8.77 -3.65
N ARG A 149 11.88 8.83 -2.39
CA ARG A 149 12.74 8.83 -1.20
C ARG A 149 12.90 7.42 -0.62
N ILE A 150 11.98 6.51 -0.93
CA ILE A 150 12.05 5.12 -0.51
C ILE A 150 13.14 4.43 -1.36
N PRO A 151 14.06 3.66 -0.76
CA PRO A 151 15.00 2.84 -1.51
C PRO A 151 14.26 1.93 -2.50
N GLU A 152 14.67 1.95 -3.77
CA GLU A 152 13.93 1.30 -4.86
C GLU A 152 13.65 -0.18 -4.59
N GLU A 153 14.64 -0.93 -4.10
CA GLU A 153 14.48 -2.35 -3.77
C GLU A 153 13.38 -2.57 -2.73
N LYS A 154 13.33 -1.71 -1.70
CA LYS A 154 12.34 -1.78 -0.64
C LYS A 154 10.94 -1.50 -1.18
N LEU A 155 10.81 -0.47 -2.02
CA LEU A 155 9.54 -0.10 -2.66
C LEU A 155 9.04 -1.22 -3.60
N LEU A 156 9.92 -1.74 -4.47
CA LEU A 156 9.60 -2.85 -5.37
C LEU A 156 9.11 -4.07 -4.61
N ASN A 157 9.81 -4.46 -3.54
CA ASN A 157 9.41 -5.61 -2.73
C ASN A 157 8.07 -5.38 -2.02
N SER A 158 7.82 -4.16 -1.53
CA SER A 158 6.55 -3.83 -0.88
C SER A 158 5.37 -3.79 -1.84
N CYS A 159 5.53 -3.15 -2.99
CA CYS A 159 4.51 -3.11 -4.04
C CYS A 159 4.22 -4.47 -4.64
N TYR A 160 5.25 -5.29 -4.84
CA TYR A 160 5.09 -6.65 -5.34
C TYR A 160 4.25 -7.49 -4.37
N ALA A 161 4.58 -7.47 -3.08
CA ALA A 161 3.83 -8.21 -2.05
C ALA A 161 2.38 -7.71 -1.89
N ALA A 162 2.16 -6.39 -1.94
CA ALA A 162 0.83 -5.80 -1.85
C ALA A 162 -0.06 -6.08 -3.08
N GLY A 163 0.55 -6.41 -4.21
CA GLY A 163 -0.12 -6.71 -5.48
C GLY A 163 -0.39 -5.49 -6.36
N ALA A 164 -0.78 -5.77 -7.61
CA ALA A 164 -0.97 -4.77 -8.65
C ALA A 164 -2.05 -3.72 -8.30
N LYS A 165 -3.16 -4.15 -7.68
CA LYS A 165 -4.26 -3.25 -7.30
C LYS A 165 -3.82 -2.19 -6.28
N ALA A 166 -3.17 -2.61 -5.19
CA ALA A 166 -2.67 -1.70 -4.15
C ALA A 166 -1.59 -0.78 -4.72
N THR A 167 -0.69 -1.31 -5.54
CA THR A 167 0.34 -0.51 -6.21
C THR A 167 -0.26 0.54 -7.14
N ASN A 168 -1.32 0.19 -7.88
CA ASN A 168 -2.03 1.13 -8.73
C ASN A 168 -2.67 2.28 -7.92
N MET A 169 -3.14 2.02 -6.70
CA MET A 169 -3.67 3.08 -5.82
C MET A 169 -2.59 4.09 -5.44
N VAL A 170 -1.35 3.64 -5.17
CA VAL A 170 -0.21 4.53 -4.92
C VAL A 170 0.08 5.39 -6.15
N LEU A 171 0.12 4.79 -7.34
CA LEU A 171 0.43 5.51 -8.57
C LEU A 171 -0.68 6.48 -9.03
N LYS A 172 -1.94 6.20 -8.67
CA LYS A 172 -3.07 7.11 -8.93
C LYS A 172 -3.27 8.17 -7.84
N HIS A 173 -2.52 8.09 -6.74
CA HIS A 173 -2.70 9.00 -5.62
C HIS A 173 -2.27 10.43 -5.98
N LYS A 174 -3.12 11.42 -5.66
CA LYS A 174 -2.88 12.85 -5.99
C LYS A 174 -1.57 13.43 -5.45
N SER A 175 -1.06 12.87 -4.36
CA SER A 175 0.20 13.29 -3.72
C SER A 175 1.43 12.53 -4.24
N LEU A 176 1.31 11.70 -5.28
CA LEU A 176 2.43 10.94 -5.82
C LEU A 176 3.60 11.85 -6.18
N PHE A 177 4.78 11.63 -5.59
CA PHE A 177 5.96 12.40 -5.91
C PHE A 177 6.98 11.58 -6.69
N VAL A 178 6.98 11.76 -8.01
CA VAL A 178 8.00 11.22 -8.91
C VAL A 178 8.89 12.33 -9.45
N LYS A 179 10.21 12.15 -9.40
CA LYS A 179 11.20 13.13 -9.88
C LYS A 179 11.14 13.30 -11.41
N TRP A 180 11.02 12.19 -12.13
CA TRP A 180 10.93 12.14 -13.60
C TRP A 180 10.09 10.95 -14.04
N GLU A 181 9.38 11.09 -15.15
CA GLU A 181 8.57 10.01 -15.73
C GLU A 181 9.39 8.75 -16.06
N ASN A 182 10.64 8.94 -16.49
CA ASN A 182 11.60 7.86 -16.69
C ASN A 182 11.78 6.97 -15.45
N ASN A 183 11.79 7.56 -14.24
CA ASN A 183 11.92 6.80 -12.99
C ASN A 183 10.68 5.92 -12.74
N LEU A 184 9.50 6.44 -13.06
CA LEU A 184 8.25 5.68 -12.95
C LEU A 184 8.23 4.51 -13.94
N VAL A 185 8.61 4.75 -15.20
CA VAL A 185 8.70 3.69 -16.22
C VAL A 185 9.73 2.64 -15.83
N GLU A 186 10.87 3.04 -15.28
CA GLU A 186 11.88 2.07 -14.82
C GLU A 186 11.36 1.19 -13.67
N PHE A 187 10.70 1.80 -12.69
CA PHE A 187 10.04 1.07 -11.60
C PHE A 187 8.99 0.09 -12.14
N ILE A 188 8.09 0.55 -13.03
CA ILE A 188 7.04 -0.30 -13.63
C ILE A 188 7.66 -1.41 -14.47
N THR A 189 8.73 -1.13 -15.22
CA THR A 189 9.44 -2.14 -16.02
C THR A 189 10.02 -3.24 -15.12
N LYS A 190 10.63 -2.86 -13.99
CA LYS A 190 11.20 -3.81 -13.03
C LYS A 190 10.12 -4.68 -12.38
N ILE A 191 8.97 -4.11 -12.01
CA ILE A 191 7.90 -4.91 -11.37
C ILE A 191 7.19 -5.83 -12.37
N ILE A 192 6.92 -5.36 -13.60
CA ILE A 192 6.32 -6.18 -14.68
C ILE A 192 7.23 -7.35 -15.04
N SER A 193 8.56 -7.14 -15.04
CA SER A 193 9.51 -8.23 -15.33
C SER A 193 9.44 -9.40 -14.33
N LYS A 194 8.84 -9.19 -13.15
CA LYS A 194 8.60 -10.23 -12.15
C LYS A 194 7.22 -10.88 -12.28
N ASP A 195 6.21 -10.13 -12.71
CA ASP A 195 4.84 -10.60 -12.86
C ASP A 195 4.04 -9.73 -13.84
N ALA A 196 3.47 -10.37 -14.86
CA ALA A 196 2.63 -9.77 -15.89
C ALA A 196 1.36 -9.09 -15.36
N SER A 197 0.89 -9.47 -14.16
CA SER A 197 -0.30 -8.87 -13.54
C SER A 197 -0.16 -7.35 -13.30
N PHE A 198 1.07 -6.85 -13.24
CA PHE A 198 1.39 -5.44 -13.02
C PHE A 198 1.36 -4.57 -14.29
N VAL A 199 1.05 -5.14 -15.45
CA VAL A 199 0.94 -4.38 -16.72
C VAL A 199 -0.08 -3.25 -16.64
N ILE A 200 -1.12 -3.40 -15.80
CA ILE A 200 -2.10 -2.35 -15.54
C ILE A 200 -1.50 -1.05 -15.01
N LEU A 201 -0.30 -1.08 -14.42
CA LEU A 201 0.35 0.11 -13.91
C LEU A 201 0.79 1.07 -15.02
N LEU A 202 0.94 0.58 -16.26
CA LEU A 202 1.35 1.40 -17.39
C LEU A 202 0.36 2.54 -17.68
N GLU A 203 -0.92 2.40 -17.30
CA GLU A 203 -1.93 3.46 -17.39
C GLU A 203 -1.56 4.76 -16.65
N ASN A 204 -0.64 4.68 -15.68
CA ASN A 204 -0.23 5.84 -14.89
C ASN A 204 0.94 6.62 -15.52
N VAL A 205 1.45 6.15 -16.67
CA VAL A 205 2.60 6.75 -17.33
C VAL A 205 2.17 7.86 -18.29
N ILE A 206 2.85 9.00 -18.23
CA ILE A 206 2.69 10.12 -19.17
C ILE A 206 3.77 10.01 -20.26
N TRP A 207 3.46 9.23 -21.30
CA TRP A 207 4.41 8.78 -22.34
C TRP A 207 5.16 9.90 -23.06
N GLU A 208 4.58 11.10 -23.16
CA GLU A 208 5.18 12.30 -23.75
C GLU A 208 6.48 12.73 -23.04
N TYR A 209 6.63 12.39 -21.75
CA TYR A 209 7.79 12.74 -20.94
C TYR A 209 8.78 11.58 -20.75
N VAL A 210 8.52 10.44 -21.40
CA VAL A 210 9.39 9.26 -21.34
C VAL A 210 10.40 9.33 -22.49
N SER A 211 11.69 9.24 -22.14
CA SER A 211 12.75 9.19 -23.14
C SER A 211 12.84 7.82 -23.82
N GLU A 212 13.22 7.82 -25.10
CA GLU A 212 13.32 6.60 -25.93
C GLU A 212 14.08 5.43 -25.27
N PRO A 213 15.23 5.62 -24.59
CA PRO A 213 15.93 4.50 -23.96
C PRO A 213 15.08 3.74 -22.93
N PHE A 214 14.13 4.41 -22.26
CA PHE A 214 13.24 3.78 -21.28
C PHE A 214 12.08 3.08 -21.97
N LYS A 215 11.53 3.66 -23.05
CA LYS A 215 10.51 3.01 -23.88
C LYS A 215 11.04 1.72 -24.51
N SER A 216 12.25 1.74 -25.08
CA SER A 216 12.87 0.56 -25.69
C SER A 216 13.13 -0.55 -24.66
N ARG A 217 13.56 -0.20 -23.43
CA ARG A 217 13.74 -1.18 -22.35
C ARG A 217 12.42 -1.82 -21.94
N LEU A 218 11.36 -1.02 -21.80
CA LEU A 218 10.04 -1.56 -21.49
C LEU A 218 9.56 -2.48 -22.61
N ALA A 219 9.66 -2.07 -23.88
CA ALA A 219 9.27 -2.90 -25.02
C ALA A 219 9.96 -4.28 -24.99
N ALA A 220 11.28 -4.31 -24.74
CA ALA A 220 12.05 -5.54 -24.64
C ALA A 220 11.62 -6.45 -23.46
N VAL A 221 11.12 -5.88 -22.36
CA VAL A 221 10.52 -6.66 -21.26
C VAL A 221 9.15 -7.17 -21.67
N MET A 222 8.32 -6.33 -22.29
CA MET A 222 6.96 -6.68 -22.70
C MET A 222 6.95 -7.78 -23.77
N ASP A 223 7.91 -7.82 -24.68
CA ASP A 223 8.03 -8.90 -25.67
C ASP A 223 8.25 -10.28 -25.00
N LYS A 224 8.85 -10.31 -23.81
CA LYS A 224 9.04 -11.53 -23.02
C LYS A 224 7.84 -11.89 -22.16
N VAL A 225 7.15 -10.88 -21.61
CA VAL A 225 6.06 -11.05 -20.64
C VAL A 225 4.71 -11.24 -21.33
N ALA A 226 4.50 -10.64 -22.51
CA ALA A 226 3.23 -10.71 -23.24
C ALA A 226 2.72 -12.14 -23.54
N PRO A 227 3.57 -13.13 -23.87
CA PRO A 227 3.12 -14.51 -24.04
C PRO A 227 2.54 -15.16 -22.77
N GLU A 228 2.91 -14.66 -21.59
CA GLU A 228 2.47 -15.16 -20.28
C GLU A 228 1.21 -14.44 -19.76
N MET A 229 0.71 -13.44 -20.51
CA MET A 229 -0.46 -12.67 -20.12
C MET A 229 -1.75 -13.45 -20.32
N ASN A 230 -2.23 -14.06 -19.24
CA ASN A 230 -3.51 -14.77 -19.23
C ASN A 230 -4.69 -13.85 -18.90
N ASN A 231 -4.40 -12.59 -18.53
CA ASN A 231 -5.38 -11.59 -18.12
C ASN A 231 -5.75 -10.68 -19.30
N GLU A 232 -7.01 -10.74 -19.73
CA GLU A 232 -7.55 -9.98 -20.85
C GLU A 232 -7.39 -8.45 -20.67
N ALA A 233 -7.52 -7.94 -19.45
CA ALA A 233 -7.33 -6.52 -19.17
C ALA A 233 -5.86 -6.10 -19.35
N ALA A 234 -4.91 -6.90 -18.87
CA ALA A 234 -3.48 -6.66 -19.07
C ALA A 234 -3.10 -6.71 -20.55
N ALA A 235 -3.63 -7.70 -21.29
CA ALA A 235 -3.44 -7.81 -22.72
C ALA A 235 -4.01 -6.58 -23.46
N SER A 236 -5.23 -6.15 -23.13
CA SER A 236 -5.86 -4.96 -23.72
C SER A 236 -5.05 -3.69 -23.48
N ILE A 237 -4.54 -3.48 -22.26
CA ILE A 237 -3.68 -2.35 -21.92
C ILE A 237 -2.38 -2.40 -22.74
N TRP A 238 -1.76 -3.58 -22.85
CA TRP A 238 -0.56 -3.71 -23.67
C TRP A 238 -0.83 -3.37 -25.15
N HIS A 239 -1.91 -3.89 -25.73
CA HIS A 239 -2.25 -3.62 -27.13
C HIS A 239 -2.52 -2.13 -27.39
N SER A 240 -3.14 -1.42 -26.45
CA SER A 240 -3.39 0.02 -26.59
C SER A 240 -2.12 0.87 -26.41
N MET A 241 -1.15 0.39 -25.62
CA MET A 241 0.09 1.12 -25.33
C MET A 241 1.24 0.83 -26.29
N LYS A 242 1.24 -0.34 -26.93
CA LYS A 242 2.30 -0.73 -27.88
C LYS A 242 2.61 0.34 -28.95
N PRO A 243 1.64 1.03 -29.56
CA PRO A 243 1.92 2.11 -30.51
C PRO A 243 2.70 3.29 -29.91
N LEU A 244 2.48 3.61 -28.63
CA LEU A 244 3.13 4.73 -27.93
C LEU A 244 4.62 4.49 -27.67
N LEU A 245 5.03 3.22 -27.66
CA LEU A 245 6.44 2.83 -27.55
C LEU A 245 7.19 2.87 -28.87
N SER A 246 6.46 2.89 -30.00
CA SER A 246 7.01 2.96 -31.35
C SER A 246 6.95 4.35 -31.98
N PHE A 247 6.24 5.29 -31.35
CA PHE A 247 6.11 6.66 -31.84
C PHE A 247 7.23 7.55 -31.30
N ASP A 248 8.08 8.00 -32.22
CA ASP A 248 9.10 9.01 -31.99
C ASP A 248 8.40 10.38 -31.91
N LEU A 249 7.83 10.68 -30.74
CA LEU A 249 7.30 12.01 -30.46
C LEU A 249 8.49 12.98 -30.44
N GLN A 250 8.68 13.71 -31.54
CA GLN A 250 9.62 14.85 -31.61
C GLN A 250 9.11 15.99 -30.72
N ILE A 251 9.12 15.77 -29.41
CA ILE A 251 8.87 16.83 -28.44
C ILE A 251 10.17 17.60 -28.30
N ASN A 252 10.14 18.85 -28.76
CA ASN A 252 11.25 19.79 -28.71
C ASN A 252 11.95 19.73 -27.34
N LYS A 253 13.18 19.20 -27.34
CA LYS A 253 14.07 19.03 -26.18
C LYS A 253 14.46 20.39 -25.60
N ARG A 254 13.57 21.11 -24.91
CA ARG A 254 13.95 22.37 -24.25
C ARG A 254 13.00 22.92 -23.19
N TYR A 255 12.32 22.10 -22.39
CA TYR A 255 11.73 22.62 -21.14
C TYR A 255 11.76 21.60 -20.00
N PRO A 256 12.55 21.81 -18.94
CA PRO A 256 12.21 21.26 -17.64
C PRO A 256 11.03 22.07 -17.11
N ARG A 257 9.83 21.48 -17.00
CA ARG A 257 8.74 22.07 -16.19
C ARG A 257 8.40 21.18 -15.02
N LYS A 258 8.29 21.86 -13.86
CA LYS A 258 7.85 21.35 -12.56
C LYS A 258 6.55 20.55 -12.71
N CYS A 259 6.55 19.35 -12.13
CA CYS A 259 5.39 18.47 -11.99
C CYS A 259 4.15 19.24 -11.46
N MET A 260 2.97 19.02 -12.05
CA MET A 260 1.69 19.63 -11.64
C MET A 260 1.31 19.36 -10.17
N ILE A 261 1.90 18.35 -9.55
CA ILE A 261 1.69 18.01 -8.14
C ILE A 261 2.25 19.10 -7.23
N THR A 262 3.32 19.78 -7.68
CA THR A 262 3.85 20.97 -7.01
C THR A 262 2.87 22.17 -7.09
N GLN A 263 2.03 22.28 -8.12
CA GLN A 263 1.06 23.38 -8.25
C GLN A 263 -0.12 23.23 -7.28
N ASN A 264 -0.60 22.02 -7.05
CA ASN A 264 -1.64 21.78 -6.04
C ASN A 264 -1.12 22.00 -4.62
N ILE A 265 0.13 21.59 -4.34
CA ILE A 265 0.79 21.84 -3.05
C ILE A 265 1.05 23.35 -2.84
N LEU A 266 1.43 24.09 -3.89
CA LEU A 266 1.64 25.54 -3.82
C LEU A 266 0.32 26.33 -3.71
N ALA A 267 -0.74 25.94 -4.43
CA ALA A 267 -2.05 26.57 -4.32
C ALA A 267 -2.71 26.35 -2.95
N GLN A 268 -2.48 25.18 -2.34
CA GLN A 268 -2.91 24.89 -0.97
C GLN A 268 -2.13 25.72 0.06
N ARG A 269 -0.85 25.98 -0.22
CA ARG A 269 0.01 26.86 0.58
C ARG A 269 -0.36 28.34 0.46
N ASP A 270 -0.78 28.79 -0.73
CA ASP A 270 -1.28 30.16 -0.94
C ASP A 270 -2.62 30.40 -0.21
N LEU A 271 -3.46 29.37 -0.09
CA LEU A 271 -4.66 29.37 0.75
C LEU A 271 -4.33 29.39 2.26
N GLU A 272 -3.28 28.69 2.69
CA GLU A 272 -2.80 28.71 4.08
C GLU A 272 -2.12 30.03 4.46
N MET A 273 -1.41 30.68 3.52
CA MET A 273 -0.84 32.01 3.68
C MET A 273 -1.92 33.11 3.66
N ALA A 274 -2.97 32.97 2.85
CA ALA A 274 -4.14 33.86 2.90
C ALA A 274 -4.91 33.78 4.24
N ASN A 275 -4.76 32.68 4.97
CA ASN A 275 -5.33 32.47 6.30
C ASN A 275 -4.39 32.87 7.46
N GLY A 276 -3.26 33.53 7.18
CA GLY A 276 -2.51 34.30 8.19
C GLY A 276 -1.60 33.49 9.11
N SER A 277 -0.71 32.65 8.57
CA SER A 277 0.48 32.21 9.31
C SER A 277 1.76 32.58 8.56
N SER A 278 2.73 33.12 9.30
CA SER A 278 3.78 34.03 8.83
C SER A 278 5.03 33.36 8.27
N GLU A 279 5.57 34.04 7.25
CA GLU A 279 6.98 34.17 6.86
C GLU A 279 7.74 32.96 6.28
N THR A 280 7.97 33.00 4.97
CA THR A 280 9.34 32.92 4.40
C THR A 280 9.35 33.39 2.94
N GLU A 281 10.14 34.43 2.66
CA GLU A 281 10.44 34.92 1.30
C GLU A 281 11.26 33.89 0.51
N ILE A 282 10.80 33.55 -0.71
CA ILE A 282 11.64 32.94 -1.74
C ILE A 282 11.26 33.54 -3.11
N HIS A 283 12.19 34.25 -3.72
CA HIS A 283 12.11 34.74 -5.10
C HIS A 283 12.32 33.61 -6.12
N PHE A 284 11.42 33.49 -7.11
CA PHE A 284 11.74 32.88 -8.40
C PHE A 284 10.95 33.52 -9.55
N ASP A 285 11.68 33.99 -10.57
CA ASP A 285 11.15 34.59 -11.79
C ASP A 285 10.29 33.64 -12.60
N CYS A 286 9.17 34.17 -13.11
CA CYS A 286 8.10 33.45 -13.79
C CYS A 286 8.02 33.92 -15.26
N PHE A 287 8.04 33.00 -16.23
CA PHE A 287 7.64 33.31 -17.62
C PHE A 287 6.86 32.15 -18.28
N GLY A 288 5.63 32.47 -18.69
CA GLY A 288 4.91 31.89 -19.84
C GLY A 288 3.89 30.76 -19.56
N CYS A 289 2.60 31.05 -19.53
CA CYS A 289 1.51 30.05 -19.52
C CYS A 289 0.99 29.78 -20.93
N ILE A 290 0.63 28.52 -21.26
CA ILE A 290 -0.52 28.16 -22.12
C ILE A 290 -1.12 26.83 -21.58
N PRO A 291 -2.45 26.70 -21.42
CA PRO A 291 -3.12 25.54 -20.83
C PRO A 291 -3.54 24.50 -21.87
N PHE A 292 -3.45 23.21 -21.54
CA PHE A 292 -4.28 22.16 -22.12
C PHE A 292 -4.86 21.31 -21.00
N CYS A 293 -6.15 21.53 -20.71
CA CYS A 293 -6.95 20.73 -19.79
C CYS A 293 -7.28 19.38 -20.42
N TYR A 294 -6.96 18.26 -19.76
CA TYR A 294 -7.71 17.02 -19.94
C TYR A 294 -8.70 16.86 -18.79
N LYS A 295 -9.97 16.87 -19.18
CA LYS A 295 -11.15 16.69 -18.32
C LYS A 295 -11.15 15.25 -17.82
N ILE A 296 -11.10 15.08 -16.50
CA ILE A 296 -11.28 13.79 -15.82
C ILE A 296 -12.64 13.23 -16.22
N ARG A 297 -12.66 11.98 -16.72
CA ARG A 297 -13.87 11.15 -16.74
C ARG A 297 -14.30 10.92 -15.29
N GLN A 298 -15.34 11.61 -14.87
CA GLN A 298 -16.22 11.11 -13.81
C GLN A 298 -17.60 10.95 -14.42
N HIS A 299 -18.19 9.80 -14.08
CA HIS A 299 -19.49 9.31 -14.46
C HIS A 299 -20.57 10.41 -14.45
N ASP A 300 -21.24 10.58 -15.60
CA ASP A 300 -22.60 11.10 -15.65
C ASP A 300 -23.55 9.98 -15.20
N GLU A 301 -23.90 9.95 -13.92
CA GLU A 301 -25.13 9.32 -13.44
C GLU A 301 -25.65 10.18 -12.28
N TYR A 302 -26.94 10.53 -12.36
CA TYR A 302 -27.72 11.41 -11.46
C TYR A 302 -27.66 12.93 -11.71
N ALA A 303 -28.47 13.40 -12.66
CA ALA A 303 -29.35 14.56 -12.47
C ALA A 303 -30.27 14.74 -13.69
N SER A 304 -31.32 13.92 -13.79
CA SER A 304 -32.48 14.25 -14.63
C SER A 304 -33.74 14.08 -13.81
N GLU A 305 -34.09 15.12 -13.05
CA GLU A 305 -35.47 15.40 -12.61
C GLU A 305 -35.48 16.74 -11.88
N ASN A 306 -36.08 17.75 -12.52
CA ASN A 306 -36.76 18.93 -11.95
C ASN A 306 -36.54 20.19 -12.80
N GLN A 307 -37.23 20.24 -13.94
CA GLN A 307 -37.72 21.49 -14.50
C GLN A 307 -39.07 21.22 -15.14
N TYR A 308 -40.16 21.45 -14.39
CA TYR A 308 -41.39 22.10 -14.87
C TYR A 308 -42.19 22.52 -13.64
N MET A 309 -42.84 23.68 -13.72
CA MET A 309 -43.78 24.30 -12.76
C MET A 309 -43.22 25.48 -11.95
N THR A 310 -43.03 26.60 -12.63
CA THR A 310 -43.54 27.90 -12.13
C THR A 310 -44.53 28.44 -13.16
N GLY A 311 -45.79 28.16 -12.89
CA GLY A 311 -46.95 29.01 -13.14
C GLY A 311 -47.69 29.11 -11.82
#